data_AF-A0A182JHZ4-F1
#
_entry.id   AF-A0A182JHZ4-F1
#
_cell.length_a   1.000
_cell.length_b   1.000
_cell.length_c   1.000
_cell.angle_alpha   90.00
_cell.angle_beta   90.00
_cell.angle_gamma   90.00
#
_symmetry.space_group_name_H-M   'P 1'
#
loop_
_entity.id
_entity.type
_entity.pdbx_description
1 polymer ?
#
loop_
_entity_poly.entity_id
_entity_poly.type
_entity_poly.pdbx_seq_one_letter_code
_entity_poly.pdbx_strand_id
1 'polypeptide(L)'
;MPSGSSSSSLPLIDGLPFNGLLQISGVPNVRDRQLDLVFVNSVALAEFSTVRASAVPLVVEDVYHPALEMFVALPSSAPRLVAPALTGRPQGLNFSKCVQT
;
A
#
# COMPACT_ATOMS: atom_id res chain seq x y z
N MET A 1 -45.82 -5.83 -15.80
CA MET A 1 -44.63 -6.69 -15.73
C MET A 1 -43.42 -5.83 -16.07
N PRO A 2 -42.62 -5.34 -15.12
CA PRO A 2 -41.39 -4.65 -15.46
C PRO A 2 -40.32 -5.69 -15.82
N SER A 3 -39.73 -5.54 -17.01
CA SER A 3 -38.61 -6.35 -17.49
C SER A 3 -37.35 -5.92 -16.73
N GLY A 4 -36.81 -6.81 -15.91
CA GLY A 4 -35.54 -6.60 -15.21
C GLY A 4 -34.39 -6.57 -16.20
N SER A 5 -33.78 -5.40 -16.37
CA SER A 5 -32.52 -5.22 -17.08
C SER A 5 -31.43 -6.05 -16.40
N SER A 6 -30.86 -7.00 -17.15
CA SER A 6 -29.71 -7.81 -16.75
C SER A 6 -28.48 -6.89 -16.62
N SER A 7 -28.18 -6.45 -15.39
CA SER A 7 -26.89 -5.81 -15.11
C SER A 7 -25.80 -6.86 -15.29
N SER A 8 -24.94 -6.67 -16.29
CA SER A 8 -23.72 -7.46 -16.40
C SER A 8 -22.81 -7.06 -15.24
N SER A 9 -22.80 -7.88 -14.18
CA SER A 9 -21.83 -7.76 -13.10
C SER A 9 -20.52 -8.35 -13.61
N LEU A 10 -19.64 -7.51 -14.16
CA LEU A 10 -18.24 -7.90 -14.31
C LEU A 10 -17.71 -8.31 -12.92
N PRO A 11 -16.93 -9.39 -12.81
CA PRO A 11 -16.31 -9.75 -11.54
C PRO A 11 -15.43 -8.58 -11.11
N LEU A 12 -15.66 -8.09 -9.88
CA LEU A 12 -14.78 -7.11 -9.27
C LEU A 12 -13.43 -7.79 -9.04
N ILE A 13 -12.41 -7.38 -9.78
CA ILE A 13 -11.05 -7.90 -9.61
C ILE A 13 -10.43 -7.18 -8.41
N ASP A 14 -9.95 -7.96 -7.43
CA ASP A 14 -9.13 -7.41 -6.36
C ASP A 14 -7.75 -7.03 -6.92
N GLY A 15 -7.48 -5.72 -6.93
CA GLY A 15 -6.26 -5.16 -7.49
C GLY A 15 -4.99 -5.52 -6.70
N LEU A 16 -5.10 -5.90 -5.42
CA LEU A 16 -3.94 -6.22 -4.59
C LEU A 16 -3.28 -7.54 -5.03
N PRO A 17 -3.96 -8.70 -4.99
CA PRO A 17 -3.40 -9.95 -5.48
C PRO A 17 -3.12 -9.91 -6.98
N PHE A 18 -3.93 -9.16 -7.76
CA PHE A 18 -3.66 -8.97 -9.19
C PHE A 18 -2.29 -8.33 -9.45
N ASN A 19 -1.87 -7.37 -8.62
CA ASN A 19 -0.56 -6.73 -8.73
C ASN A 19 0.54 -7.44 -7.90
N GLY A 20 0.26 -8.64 -7.37
CA GLY A 20 1.21 -9.38 -6.55
C GLY A 20 1.59 -8.67 -5.24
N LEU A 21 0.70 -7.81 -4.73
CA LEU A 21 0.92 -7.10 -3.47
C LEU A 21 0.48 -7.95 -2.29
N LEU A 22 1.37 -8.13 -1.33
CA LEU A 22 1.12 -8.82 -0.07
C LEU A 22 1.12 -7.81 1.06
N GLN A 23 0.12 -7.90 1.92
CA GLN A 23 0.06 -7.08 3.13
C GLN A 23 1.08 -7.60 4.14
N ILE A 24 1.92 -6.69 4.66
CA ILE A 24 2.92 -6.97 5.71
C ILE A 24 2.71 -6.14 6.97
N SER A 25 1.71 -5.27 6.98
CA SER A 25 1.29 -4.58 8.19
C SER A 25 0.65 -5.59 9.16
N GLY A 26 0.94 -5.45 10.46
CA GLY A 26 0.34 -6.25 11.53
C GLY A 26 0.35 -5.56 12.89
N VAL A 27 0.49 -4.23 12.90
CA VAL A 27 0.60 -3.44 14.12
C VAL A 27 -0.80 -2.89 14.46
N PRO A 28 -1.43 -3.35 15.56
CA PRO A 28 -2.69 -2.77 16.01
C PRO A 28 -2.45 -1.44 16.73
N ASN A 29 -3.43 -0.55 16.66
CA ASN A 29 -3.48 0.64 17.51
C ASN A 29 -3.98 0.30 18.92
N VAL A 30 -4.12 1.33 19.77
CA VAL A 30 -4.52 1.15 21.19
C VAL A 30 -5.92 0.51 21.37
N ARG A 31 -6.72 0.45 20.30
CA ARG A 31 -8.06 -0.16 20.30
C ARG A 31 -8.07 -1.55 19.67
N ASP A 32 -6.91 -2.17 19.51
CA ASP A 32 -6.75 -3.48 18.87
C ASP A 32 -7.28 -3.50 17.42
N ARG A 33 -7.16 -2.37 16.72
CA ARG A 33 -7.54 -2.23 15.30
C ARG A 33 -6.34 -1.94 14.44
N GLN A 34 -6.31 -2.57 13.27
CA GLN A 34 -5.33 -2.27 12.25
C GLN A 34 -5.93 -1.32 11.21
N LEU A 35 -5.47 -0.07 11.19
CA LEU A 35 -5.90 0.95 10.22
C LEU A 35 -4.82 1.25 9.17
N ASP A 36 -3.56 1.03 9.55
CA ASP A 36 -2.42 1.23 8.67
C ASP A 36 -2.13 -0.01 7.84
N LEU A 37 -2.14 0.17 6.52
CA LEU A 37 -1.90 -0.87 5.55
C LEU A 37 -0.55 -0.66 4.87
N VAL A 38 0.31 -1.66 4.96
CA VAL A 38 1.61 -1.69 4.29
C VAL A 38 1.63 -2.90 3.39
N PHE A 39 1.92 -2.66 2.12
CA PHE A 39 2.00 -3.71 1.10
C PHE A 39 3.40 -3.78 0.52
N VAL A 40 3.83 -5.00 0.19
CA VAL A 40 5.08 -5.27 -0.51
C VAL A 40 4.80 -6.14 -1.72
N ASN A 41 5.60 -5.98 -2.77
CA ASN A 41 5.59 -6.93 -3.87
C ASN A 41 6.02 -8.31 -3.35
N SER A 42 5.30 -9.36 -3.71
CA SER A 42 5.59 -10.74 -3.31
C SER A 42 7.03 -11.17 -3.65
N VAL A 43 7.59 -10.67 -4.76
CA VAL A 43 8.98 -10.94 -5.16
C VAL A 43 9.98 -10.29 -4.22
N ALA A 44 9.65 -9.12 -3.68
CA ALA A 44 10.52 -8.35 -2.80
C ALA A 44 10.36 -8.71 -1.32
N LEU A 45 9.36 -9.52 -0.94
CA LEU A 45 9.04 -9.83 0.46
C LEU A 45 10.26 -10.31 1.29
N ALA A 46 11.19 -11.05 0.67
CA ALA A 46 12.40 -11.55 1.34
C ALA A 46 13.40 -10.45 1.74
N GLU A 47 13.30 -9.25 1.16
CA GLU A 47 14.19 -8.12 1.40
C GLU A 47 13.65 -7.16 2.49
N PHE A 48 12.45 -7.42 3.01
CA PHE A 48 11.78 -6.56 3.99
C PHE A 48 11.72 -7.25 5.36
N SER A 49 11.94 -6.47 6.41
CA SER A 49 11.65 -6.93 7.78
C SER A 49 10.15 -6.85 8.07
N THR A 50 9.72 -7.54 9.13
CA THR A 50 8.39 -7.35 9.72
C THR A 50 8.18 -5.87 10.07
N VAL A 51 6.99 -5.34 9.79
CA VAL A 51 6.57 -3.99 10.22
C VAL A 51 6.26 -4.03 11.71
N ARG A 52 6.79 -3.06 12.47
CA ARG A 52 6.61 -2.97 13.93
C ARG A 52 6.20 -1.56 14.34
N ALA A 53 5.63 -1.42 15.53
CA ALA A 53 5.47 -0.12 16.15
C ALA A 53 6.86 0.43 16.50
N SER A 54 7.11 1.70 16.20
CA SER A 54 8.38 2.34 16.49
C SER A 54 8.47 2.66 17.98
N ALA A 55 9.61 2.36 18.58
CA ALA A 55 9.86 2.63 19.99
C ALA A 55 10.14 4.11 20.29
N VAL A 56 10.45 4.92 19.27
CA VAL A 56 10.85 6.32 19.42
C VAL A 56 10.00 7.20 18.53
N PRO A 57 8.89 7.78 19.05
CA PRO A 57 8.06 8.68 18.26
C PRO A 57 8.81 10.00 18.02
N LEU A 58 8.97 10.39 16.75
CA LEU A 58 9.60 11.66 16.35
C LEU A 58 8.65 12.86 16.51
N VAL A 59 7.36 12.59 16.65
CA VAL A 59 6.27 13.56 16.79
C VAL A 59 5.31 13.07 17.87
N VAL A 60 4.41 13.94 18.34
CA VAL A 60 3.31 13.51 19.22
C VAL A 60 2.50 12.43 18.52
N GLU A 61 2.37 11.28 19.17
CA GLU A 61 1.80 10.08 18.56
C GLU A 61 0.27 10.17 18.46
N ASP A 62 -0.27 9.80 17.30
CA ASP A 62 -1.71 9.64 17.11
C ASP A 62 -2.15 8.29 17.67
N VAL A 63 -3.17 8.33 18.53
CA VAL A 63 -3.77 7.17 19.19
C VAL A 63 -4.31 6.13 18.18
N TYR A 64 -4.66 6.57 16.97
CA TYR A 64 -5.19 5.69 15.92
C TYR A 64 -4.14 5.14 14.96
N HIS A 65 -3.01 5.83 14.85
CA HIS A 65 -1.96 5.59 13.86
C HIS A 65 -0.60 5.55 14.59
N PRO A 66 -0.25 4.41 15.22
CA PRO A 66 1.04 4.28 15.88
C PRO A 66 2.16 4.48 14.86
N ALA A 67 3.27 5.07 15.30
CA ALA A 67 4.44 5.20 14.43
C ALA A 67 4.92 3.81 14.00
N LEU A 68 5.20 3.60 12.72
CA LEU A 68 5.66 2.31 12.19
C LEU A 68 7.14 2.37 11.81
N GLU A 69 7.86 1.30 12.08
CA GLU A 69 9.23 1.08 11.66
C GLU A 69 9.37 -0.22 10.84
N MET A 70 10.25 -0.18 9.84
CA MET A 70 10.63 -1.33 9.03
C MET A 70 12.03 -1.14 8.46
N PHE A 71 12.71 -2.23 8.21
CA PHE A 71 14.00 -2.26 7.53
C PHE A 71 13.80 -2.76 6.11
N VAL A 72 14.37 -2.00 5.16
CA VAL A 72 14.39 -2.36 3.75
C VAL A 72 15.84 -2.65 3.39
N ALA A 73 16.15 -3.91 3.09
CA ALA A 73 17.47 -4.26 2.60
C ALA A 73 17.62 -3.71 1.17
N LEU A 74 18.64 -2.91 0.94
CA LEU A 74 18.98 -2.50 -0.42
C LEU A 74 19.79 -3.62 -1.08
N PRO A 75 19.45 -4.05 -2.31
CA PRO A 75 20.25 -5.04 -3.01
C PRO A 75 21.67 -4.50 -3.20
N SER A 76 22.69 -5.28 -2.85
CA SER A 76 24.10 -4.85 -2.84
C SER A 76 24.66 -4.44 -4.22
N SER A 77 23.94 -4.76 -5.29
CA SER A 77 24.21 -4.25 -6.64
C SER A 77 22.98 -4.50 -7.53
N ALA A 78 22.04 -3.57 -7.57
CA ALA A 78 21.06 -3.59 -8.66
C ALA A 78 21.77 -3.12 -9.96
N PRO A 79 21.67 -3.85 -11.09
CA PRO A 79 21.90 -3.22 -12.38
C PRO A 79 20.97 -2.01 -12.46
N ARG A 80 21.47 -0.85 -12.89
CA ARG A 80 20.59 0.29 -13.19
C ARG A 80 19.56 -0.21 -14.19
N LEU A 81 18.34 -0.48 -13.72
CA LEU A 81 17.18 -0.57 -14.58
C LEU A 81 17.07 0.82 -15.21
N VAL A 82 17.61 0.94 -16.43
CA VAL A 82 17.28 2.05 -17.32
C VAL A 82 15.77 1.95 -17.45
N ALA A 83 15.06 2.81 -16.73
CA ALA A 83 13.61 2.88 -16.84
C ALA A 83 13.29 2.94 -18.34
N PRO A 84 12.43 2.04 -18.87
CA PRO A 84 12.02 2.16 -20.25
C PRO A 84 11.50 3.59 -20.41
N ALA A 85 12.08 4.33 -21.37
CA ALA A 85 11.72 5.71 -21.60
C ALA A 85 10.19 5.80 -21.66
N LEU A 86 9.59 6.45 -20.68
CA LEU A 86 8.16 6.69 -20.62
C LEU A 86 7.80 7.58 -21.81
N THR A 87 7.47 6.97 -22.94
CA THR A 87 6.89 7.68 -24.10
C THR A 87 5.41 8.01 -23.87
N GLY A 88 4.84 7.56 -22.75
CA GLY A 88 3.56 8.03 -22.24
C GLY A 88 3.78 9.09 -21.17
N ARG A 89 3.10 10.24 -21.30
CA ARG A 89 3.03 11.30 -20.29
C ARG A 89 2.97 10.70 -18.87
N PRO A 90 3.70 11.27 -17.88
CA PRO A 90 3.56 10.83 -16.51
C PRO A 90 2.09 11.05 -16.11
N GLN A 91 1.33 9.97 -15.97
CA GLN A 91 0.10 10.04 -15.21
C GLN A 91 0.53 10.27 -13.77
N GLY A 92 0.67 11.56 -13.42
CA GLY A 92 0.91 11.96 -12.05
C GLY A 92 -0.09 11.25 -11.17
N LEU A 93 0.40 10.71 -10.05
CA LEU A 93 -0.47 10.23 -8.98
C LEU A 93 -1.46 11.36 -8.67
N ASN A 94 -2.73 11.10 -8.98
CA ASN A 94 -3.76 12.12 -8.99
C ASN A 94 -4.19 12.39 -7.55
N PHE A 95 -3.38 13.15 -6.81
CA PHE A 95 -3.70 13.58 -5.46
C PHE A 95 -4.67 14.77 -5.55
N SER A 96 -5.95 14.50 -5.77
CA SER A 96 -7.00 15.50 -5.54
C SER A 96 -7.16 15.67 -4.02
N LYS A 97 -6.82 16.85 -3.52
CA LYS A 97 -7.03 17.24 -2.13
C LYS A 97 -8.54 17.28 -1.86
N CYS A 98 -9.05 16.42 -0.98
CA CYS A 98 -10.43 16.54 -0.49
C CYS A 98 -10.57 17.87 0.24
N VAL A 99 -11.38 18.79 -0.29
CA VAL A 99 -11.74 20.02 0.41
C VAL A 99 -12.90 19.68 1.34
N GLN A 100 -12.66 19.75 2.65
CA GLN A 100 -13.70 19.66 3.68
C GLN A 100 -14.51 20.97 3.68
N THR A 101 -15.82 20.86 3.47
CA THR A 101 -16.82 21.91 3.74
C THR A 101 -17.38 21.77 5.13
#